data_AF-A0A967P911-F1
#
_entry.id   AF-A0A967P911-F1
#
_cell.length_a   1.000
_cell.length_b   1.000
_cell.length_c   1.000
_cell.angle_alpha   90.00
_cell.angle_beta   90.00
_cell.angle_gamma   90.00
#
_symmetry.space_group_name_H-M   'P 1'
#
loop_
_entity.id
_entity.type
_entity.pdbx_description
1 polymer ?
#
loop_
_entity_poly.entity_id
_entity_poly.type
_entity_poly.pdbx_seq_one_letter_code
_entity_poly.pdbx_strand_id
1 'polypeptide(L)'
;MASENKDAKRILSLVDYIGGDYQNAVADGKIINTDEYNEMLDFSATASELGSSIKTDKEYVKDDTRLLSKLINDKADVQSVLNLSNKIKQNLISDFNLKTYPDTAPSIKVGRMLYANNCSQCHGLTGMADGQLADGLVPHPANFAKGDLIEGLSAFKVYNTVSFGISGTGMPSFPNLSEEQKWDIAFYVLSIRYEDDSQYLASTVDIPQDLNNHKVLATISDDDIRGRLSSRSYNENQINNIIAGVRTHSHLSKDINSDNEPLILTVSLLKESISLYEKGDKELAYSKAIDAYLDGFEKIENKLAIKDNKLTRNIENKFGEYRGQIKSGEPLQTVKTTYQQLNSGLNDASVLLTNTKPLGKFLSFVQSFAIIVREGLEAVLIVAAIIAFLTTTGS
;
A
#
# COMPACT_ATOMS: atom_id res chain seq x y z
N MET A 1 13.48 20.95 10.89
CA MET A 1 12.07 20.53 11.11
C MET A 1 12.09 19.65 12.35
N ALA A 2 11.30 19.96 13.38
CA ALA A 2 11.21 19.07 14.54
C ALA A 2 10.67 17.72 14.05
N SER A 3 11.35 16.62 14.37
CA SER A 3 10.82 15.29 14.05
C SER A 3 9.47 15.14 14.75
N GLU A 4 8.43 14.75 14.03
CA GLU A 4 7.11 14.47 14.62
C GLU A 4 7.26 13.56 15.86
N ASN A 5 6.47 13.84 16.90
CA ASN A 5 6.47 13.03 18.10
C ASN A 5 5.85 11.66 17.79
N LYS A 6 6.72 10.64 17.61
CA LYS A 6 6.33 9.28 17.22
C LYS A 6 5.37 8.64 18.24
N ASP A 7 5.56 8.89 19.53
CA ASP A 7 4.69 8.37 20.58
C ASP A 7 3.30 8.99 20.50
N ALA A 8 3.22 10.32 20.35
CA ALA A 8 1.94 11.01 20.15
C ALA A 8 1.21 10.51 18.90
N LYS A 9 1.93 10.25 17.81
CA LYS A 9 1.38 9.70 16.57
C LYS A 9 0.88 8.26 16.73
N ARG A 10 1.59 7.43 17.51
CA ARG A 10 1.17 6.08 17.82
C ARG A 10 -0.05 6.06 18.73
N ILE A 11 -0.09 6.91 19.77
CA ILE A 11 -1.28 7.09 20.61
C ILE A 11 -2.46 7.52 19.75
N LEU A 12 -2.27 8.53 18.88
CA LEU A 12 -3.29 9.00 17.94
C LEU A 12 -3.85 7.83 17.10
N SER A 13 -2.99 6.97 16.56
CA SER A 13 -3.43 5.81 15.78
C SER A 13 -4.26 4.82 16.61
N LEU A 14 -3.86 4.54 17.86
CA LEU A 14 -4.55 3.59 18.73
C LEU A 14 -5.93 4.13 19.14
N VAL A 15 -6.02 5.40 19.53
CA VAL A 15 -7.31 5.99 19.94
C VAL A 15 -8.26 6.16 18.75
N ASP A 16 -7.74 6.44 17.55
CA ASP A 16 -8.54 6.50 16.32
C ASP A 16 -9.16 5.13 16.01
N TYR A 17 -8.37 4.06 16.13
CA TYR A 17 -8.85 2.69 15.98
C TYR A 17 -9.95 2.36 17.01
N ILE A 18 -9.66 2.57 18.30
CA ILE A 18 -10.62 2.26 19.37
C ILE A 18 -11.94 3.03 19.15
N GLY A 19 -11.86 4.31 18.79
CA GLY A 19 -13.05 5.12 18.56
C GLY A 19 -13.94 4.61 17.42
N GLY A 20 -13.35 4.13 16.33
CA GLY A 20 -14.09 3.65 15.15
C GLY A 20 -14.65 2.23 15.30
N ASP A 21 -13.91 1.34 15.96
CA ASP A 21 -14.16 -0.09 15.90
C ASP A 21 -14.80 -0.66 17.20
N TYR A 22 -14.83 0.09 18.30
CA TYR A 22 -15.39 -0.39 19.58
C TYR A 22 -16.86 -0.85 19.49
N GLN A 23 -17.65 -0.26 18.59
CA GLN A 23 -19.03 -0.68 18.33
C GLN A 23 -19.16 -2.13 17.84
N ASN A 24 -18.10 -2.69 17.24
CA ASN A 24 -18.06 -4.07 16.78
C ASN A 24 -17.74 -5.04 17.93
N ALA A 25 -17.14 -4.54 19.01
CA ALA A 25 -16.76 -5.32 20.19
C ALA A 25 -17.88 -5.39 21.24
N VAL A 26 -18.54 -4.25 21.49
CA VAL A 26 -19.52 -4.10 22.58
C VAL A 26 -20.79 -3.40 22.10
N ALA A 27 -21.94 -3.98 22.45
CA ALA A 27 -23.25 -3.34 22.30
C ALA A 27 -24.06 -3.49 23.60
N ASP A 28 -24.72 -2.41 24.04
CA ASP A 28 -25.53 -2.36 25.27
C ASP A 28 -24.82 -2.92 26.52
N GLY A 29 -23.52 -2.61 26.65
CA GLY A 29 -22.67 -3.07 27.76
C GLY A 29 -22.31 -4.56 27.71
N LYS A 30 -22.65 -5.28 26.63
CA LYS A 30 -22.34 -6.69 26.42
C LYS A 30 -21.29 -6.84 25.34
N ILE A 31 -20.38 -7.78 25.54
CA ILE A 31 -19.42 -8.20 24.52
C ILE A 31 -20.19 -8.95 23.43
N ILE A 32 -20.20 -8.41 22.21
CA ILE A 32 -20.81 -9.04 21.04
C ILE A 32 -19.78 -9.74 20.16
N ASN A 33 -18.51 -9.33 20.24
CA ASN A 33 -17.38 -10.01 19.62
C ASN A 33 -16.19 -10.03 20.60
N THR A 34 -15.76 -11.24 20.97
CA THR A 34 -14.71 -11.42 21.99
C THR A 34 -13.33 -11.07 21.48
N ASP A 35 -13.04 -11.36 20.20
CA ASP A 35 -11.72 -11.10 19.62
C ASP A 35 -11.51 -9.58 19.44
N GLU A 36 -12.52 -8.90 18.90
CA GLU A 36 -12.54 -7.43 18.80
C GLU A 36 -12.41 -6.79 20.18
N TYR A 37 -13.12 -7.30 21.20
CA TYR A 37 -13.04 -6.75 22.56
C TYR A 37 -11.65 -6.92 23.19
N ASN A 38 -11.01 -8.07 22.97
CA ASN A 38 -9.63 -8.28 23.44
C ASN A 38 -8.66 -7.31 22.75
N GLU A 39 -8.84 -7.04 21.47
CA GLU A 39 -8.04 -6.04 20.74
C GLU A 39 -8.25 -4.63 21.32
N MET A 40 -9.49 -4.25 21.64
CA MET A 40 -9.77 -2.97 22.30
C MET A 40 -9.06 -2.85 23.66
N LEU A 41 -8.99 -3.94 24.44
CA LEU A 41 -8.27 -3.98 25.71
C LEU A 41 -6.77 -3.76 25.48
N ASP A 42 -6.16 -4.50 24.55
CA ASP A 42 -4.72 -4.42 24.24
C ASP A 42 -4.32 -3.03 23.72
N PHE A 43 -5.12 -2.46 22.81
CA PHE A 43 -4.85 -1.14 22.23
C PHE A 43 -5.02 -0.04 23.26
N SER A 44 -6.05 -0.12 24.11
CA SER A 44 -6.28 0.89 25.14
C SER A 44 -5.22 0.83 26.25
N ALA A 45 -4.75 -0.36 26.62
CA ALA A 45 -3.64 -0.54 27.54
C ALA A 45 -2.34 0.04 26.97
N THR A 46 -2.03 -0.28 25.71
CA THR A 46 -0.85 0.26 25.01
C THR A 46 -0.89 1.79 24.92
N ALA A 47 -2.06 2.36 24.60
CA ALA A 47 -2.23 3.82 24.55
C ALA A 47 -2.03 4.46 25.93
N SER A 48 -2.52 3.84 27.00
CA SER A 48 -2.33 4.32 28.38
C SER A 48 -0.87 4.22 28.84
N GLU A 49 -0.14 3.18 28.43
CA GLU A 49 1.28 3.02 28.73
C GLU A 49 2.10 4.11 28.02
N LEU A 50 1.89 4.29 26.71
CA LEU A 50 2.53 5.34 25.93
C LEU A 50 2.20 6.73 26.47
N GLY A 51 0.94 6.97 26.83
CA GLY A 51 0.49 8.22 27.44
C GLY A 51 1.12 8.51 28.79
N SER A 52 1.55 7.47 29.52
CA SER A 52 2.28 7.61 30.78
C SER A 52 3.78 7.83 30.58
N SER A 53 4.36 7.31 29.50
CA SER A 53 5.80 7.39 29.22
C SER A 53 6.21 8.59 28.36
N ILE A 54 5.27 9.17 27.60
CA ILE A 54 5.55 10.28 26.69
C ILE A 54 6.03 11.52 27.45
N LYS A 55 7.11 12.14 26.97
CA LYS A 55 7.68 13.36 27.55
C LYS A 55 6.92 14.58 27.05
N THR A 56 5.98 15.08 27.86
CA THR A 56 5.16 16.25 27.55
C THR A 56 4.64 16.92 28.82
N ASP A 57 4.35 18.22 28.77
CA ASP A 57 3.63 18.99 29.80
C ASP A 57 2.11 18.85 29.69
N LYS A 58 1.63 18.18 28.63
CA LYS A 58 0.22 17.96 28.34
C LYS A 58 -0.35 16.81 29.17
N GLU A 59 -0.75 17.09 30.41
CA GLU A 59 -1.27 16.09 31.36
C GLU A 59 -2.46 15.27 30.82
N TYR A 60 -3.28 15.87 29.95
CA TYR A 60 -4.42 15.18 29.32
C TYR A 60 -4.01 13.89 28.59
N VAL A 61 -2.79 13.83 28.02
CA VAL A 61 -2.35 12.66 27.26
C VAL A 61 -2.32 11.43 28.16
N LYS A 62 -1.85 11.59 29.40
CA LYS A 62 -1.84 10.52 30.40
C LYS A 62 -3.25 10.25 30.96
N ASP A 63 -3.96 11.30 31.34
CA ASP A 63 -5.23 11.15 32.04
C ASP A 63 -6.35 10.65 31.14
N ASP A 64 -6.48 11.19 29.93
CA ASP A 64 -7.54 10.78 29.01
C ASP A 64 -7.27 9.37 28.42
N THR A 65 -6.02 8.98 28.16
CA THR A 65 -5.71 7.60 27.68
C THR A 65 -5.96 6.55 28.77
N ARG A 66 -5.63 6.88 30.02
CA ARG A 66 -5.99 6.03 31.17
C ARG A 66 -7.50 5.93 31.36
N LEU A 67 -8.22 7.05 31.21
CA LEU A 67 -9.68 7.06 31.27
C LEU A 67 -10.28 6.21 30.15
N LEU A 68 -9.75 6.31 28.93
CA LEU A 68 -10.19 5.51 27.79
C LEU A 68 -10.03 4.02 28.09
N SER A 69 -8.85 3.58 28.57
CA SER A 69 -8.64 2.19 28.98
C SER A 69 -9.63 1.75 30.05
N LYS A 70 -9.95 2.61 31.02
CA LYS A 70 -11.00 2.32 32.01
C LYS A 70 -12.37 2.11 31.37
N LEU A 71 -12.80 2.99 30.46
CA LEU A 71 -14.09 2.87 29.78
C LEU A 71 -14.22 1.54 29.01
N ILE A 72 -13.17 1.10 28.34
CA ILE A 72 -13.14 -0.19 27.64
C ILE A 72 -13.27 -1.36 28.62
N ASN A 73 -12.52 -1.35 29.73
CA ASN A 73 -12.60 -2.39 30.76
C ASN A 73 -14.02 -2.49 31.37
N ASP A 74 -14.64 -1.34 31.61
CA ASP A 74 -15.98 -1.21 32.17
C ASP A 74 -17.11 -1.55 31.17
N LYS A 75 -16.78 -1.78 29.90
CA LYS A 75 -17.75 -1.99 28.80
C LYS A 75 -18.73 -0.81 28.71
N ALA A 76 -18.19 0.40 28.81
CA ALA A 76 -18.96 1.63 28.68
C ALA A 76 -19.71 1.70 27.35
N ASP A 77 -20.71 2.56 27.27
CA ASP A 77 -21.47 2.76 26.05
C ASP A 77 -20.57 3.27 24.90
N VAL A 78 -20.94 2.88 23.67
CA VAL A 78 -20.18 3.18 22.44
C VAL A 78 -19.96 4.69 22.28
N GLN A 79 -20.95 5.52 22.61
CA GLN A 79 -20.88 6.96 22.42
C GLN A 79 -19.86 7.60 23.36
N SER A 80 -19.78 7.17 24.61
CA SER A 80 -18.78 7.64 25.57
C SER A 80 -17.35 7.33 25.12
N VAL A 81 -17.10 6.12 24.62
CA VAL A 81 -15.79 5.70 24.09
C VAL A 81 -15.42 6.51 22.85
N LEU A 82 -16.35 6.65 21.90
CA LEU A 82 -16.18 7.45 20.69
C LEU A 82 -15.87 8.92 21.01
N ASN A 83 -16.61 9.52 21.93
CA ASN A 83 -16.44 10.92 22.32
C ASN A 83 -15.05 11.17 22.94
N LEU A 84 -14.62 10.31 23.86
CA LEU A 84 -13.31 10.44 24.49
C LEU A 84 -12.17 10.20 23.49
N SER A 85 -12.30 9.19 22.64
CA SER A 85 -11.33 8.89 21.58
C SER A 85 -11.16 10.08 20.63
N ASN A 86 -12.26 10.70 20.21
CA ASN A 86 -12.25 11.89 19.37
C ASN A 86 -11.64 13.11 20.07
N LYS A 87 -11.92 13.31 21.37
CA LYS A 87 -11.30 14.36 22.17
C LYS A 87 -9.78 14.19 22.21
N ILE A 88 -9.29 12.98 22.52
CA ILE A 88 -7.85 12.69 22.57
C ILE A 88 -7.22 12.94 21.19
N LYS A 89 -7.84 12.42 20.13
CA LYS A 89 -7.40 12.60 18.74
C LYS A 89 -7.24 14.08 18.38
N GLN A 90 -8.25 14.90 18.63
CA GLN A 90 -8.21 16.34 18.30
C GLN A 90 -7.12 17.07 19.08
N ASN A 91 -6.99 16.80 20.38
CA ASN A 91 -5.97 17.42 21.21
C ASN A 91 -4.56 17.03 20.77
N LEU A 92 -4.32 15.75 20.45
CA LEU A 92 -3.02 15.27 19.98
C LEU A 92 -2.63 15.92 18.65
N ILE A 93 -3.56 15.97 17.69
CA ILE A 93 -3.31 16.60 16.38
C ILE A 93 -2.91 18.07 16.55
N SER A 94 -3.68 18.82 17.35
CA SER A 94 -3.45 20.24 17.58
C SER A 94 -2.15 20.50 18.35
N ASP A 95 -1.98 19.88 19.51
CA ASP A 95 -0.89 20.22 20.44
C ASP A 95 0.48 19.68 20.02
N PHE A 96 0.51 18.57 19.27
CA PHE A 96 1.76 17.99 18.75
C PHE A 96 1.99 18.31 17.27
N ASN A 97 1.09 19.08 16.64
CA ASN A 97 1.13 19.40 15.20
C ASN A 97 1.28 18.15 14.33
N LEU A 98 0.54 17.08 14.64
CA LEU A 98 0.66 15.80 13.95
C LEU A 98 0.06 15.89 12.55
N LYS A 99 0.80 15.46 11.53
CA LYS A 99 0.25 15.36 10.17
C LYS A 99 -0.60 14.10 10.04
N THR A 100 -1.87 14.32 9.70
CA THR A 100 -2.85 13.26 9.39
C THR A 100 -3.13 13.14 7.89
N TYR A 101 -2.34 13.84 7.08
CA TYR A 101 -2.45 13.87 5.62
C TYR A 101 -1.06 14.04 4.99
N PRO A 102 -0.89 13.66 3.71
CA PRO A 102 0.34 13.90 2.98
C PRO A 102 0.47 15.38 2.58
N ASP A 103 1.71 15.88 2.47
CA ASP A 103 1.99 17.25 2.02
C ASP A 103 1.73 17.43 0.52
N THR A 104 2.02 16.39 -0.25
CA THR A 104 1.80 16.29 -1.69
C THR A 104 0.72 15.26 -1.99
N ALA A 105 0.12 15.36 -3.17
CA ALA A 105 -0.84 14.37 -3.59
C ALA A 105 -0.19 12.99 -3.78
N PRO A 106 -0.77 11.92 -3.20
CA PRO A 106 -0.27 10.56 -3.38
C PRO A 106 -0.44 10.06 -4.81
N SER A 107 0.46 9.17 -5.22
CA SER A 107 0.43 8.48 -6.50
C SER A 107 -0.09 7.06 -6.33
N ILE A 108 -1.33 6.83 -6.80
CA ILE A 108 -1.95 5.50 -6.84
C ILE A 108 -1.05 4.49 -7.59
N LYS A 109 -0.35 4.92 -8.63
CA LYS A 109 0.55 4.08 -9.43
C LYS A 109 1.80 3.65 -8.62
N VAL A 110 2.40 4.59 -7.87
CA VAL A 110 3.53 4.26 -6.99
C VAL A 110 3.06 3.35 -5.86
N GLY A 111 1.90 3.64 -5.28
CA GLY A 111 1.26 2.81 -4.26
C GLY A 111 1.03 1.38 -4.74
N ARG A 112 0.51 1.19 -5.96
CA ARG A 112 0.34 -0.12 -6.60
C ARG A 112 1.64 -0.92 -6.65
N MET A 113 2.72 -0.30 -7.11
CA MET A 113 4.02 -0.96 -7.21
C MET A 113 4.58 -1.35 -5.83
N LEU A 114 4.49 -0.44 -4.87
CA LEU A 114 4.94 -0.68 -3.50
C LEU A 114 4.11 -1.77 -2.84
N TYR A 115 2.79 -1.74 -2.99
CA TYR A 115 1.89 -2.78 -2.50
C TYR A 115 2.23 -4.16 -3.09
N ALA A 116 2.40 -4.23 -4.41
CA ALA A 116 2.75 -5.47 -5.10
C ALA A 116 4.07 -6.08 -4.62
N ASN A 117 5.01 -5.25 -4.12
CA ASN A 117 6.31 -5.72 -3.65
C ASN A 117 6.36 -6.00 -2.14
N ASN A 118 5.56 -5.28 -1.34
CA ASN A 118 5.65 -5.32 0.12
C ASN A 118 4.45 -6.00 0.81
N CYS A 119 3.28 -6.00 0.17
CA CYS A 119 2.01 -6.35 0.82
C CYS A 119 1.35 -7.59 0.19
N SER A 120 1.56 -7.82 -1.11
CA SER A 120 0.83 -8.83 -1.89
C SER A 120 1.06 -10.28 -1.47
N GLN A 121 2.18 -10.58 -0.80
CA GLN A 121 2.49 -11.94 -0.32
C GLN A 121 1.47 -12.41 0.72
N CYS A 122 0.86 -11.51 1.49
CA CYS A 122 -0.19 -11.81 2.45
C CYS A 122 -1.56 -11.34 1.96
N HIS A 123 -1.66 -10.11 1.44
CA HIS A 123 -2.95 -9.53 1.07
C HIS A 123 -3.42 -9.85 -0.36
N GLY A 124 -2.62 -10.56 -1.15
CA GLY A 124 -2.91 -10.84 -2.57
C GLY A 124 -2.54 -9.68 -3.49
N LEU A 125 -2.42 -9.93 -4.79
CA LEU A 125 -2.13 -8.85 -5.77
C LEU A 125 -3.32 -7.90 -5.97
N THR A 126 -4.53 -8.44 -5.84
CA THR A 126 -5.80 -7.72 -6.02
C THR A 126 -6.45 -7.36 -4.67
N GLY A 127 -5.72 -7.48 -3.56
CA GLY A 127 -6.26 -7.21 -2.23
C GLY A 127 -7.30 -8.20 -1.72
N MET A 128 -7.44 -9.39 -2.32
CA MET A 128 -8.44 -10.38 -1.90
C MET A 128 -8.04 -11.19 -0.65
N ALA A 129 -6.92 -10.85 -0.01
CA ALA A 129 -6.32 -11.61 1.08
C ALA A 129 -5.96 -13.06 0.70
N ASP A 130 -5.63 -13.29 -0.56
CA ASP A 130 -5.29 -14.59 -1.16
C ASP A 130 -3.80 -14.72 -1.47
N GLY A 131 -2.96 -13.99 -0.73
CA GLY A 131 -1.51 -14.09 -0.87
C GLY A 131 -0.98 -15.46 -0.46
N GLN A 132 0.18 -15.87 -0.97
CA GLN A 132 0.81 -17.17 -0.67
C GLN A 132 0.97 -17.44 0.84
N LEU A 133 1.11 -16.39 1.65
CA LEU A 133 1.29 -16.49 3.10
C LEU A 133 -0.04 -16.37 3.88
N ALA A 134 -1.17 -16.08 3.24
CA ALA A 134 -2.43 -15.74 3.90
C ALA A 134 -2.95 -16.85 4.82
N ASP A 135 -3.03 -18.09 4.31
CA ASP A 135 -3.58 -19.25 5.03
C ASP A 135 -2.78 -19.61 6.31
N GLY A 136 -1.54 -19.16 6.42
CA GLY A 136 -0.66 -19.42 7.57
C GLY A 136 -0.75 -18.38 8.69
N LEU A 137 -1.54 -17.32 8.52
CA LEU A 137 -1.61 -16.19 9.45
C LEU A 137 -2.89 -16.19 10.27
N VAL A 138 -2.75 -15.95 11.57
CA VAL A 138 -3.86 -15.74 12.50
C VAL A 138 -3.61 -14.42 13.24
N PRO A 139 -4.50 -13.42 13.12
CA PRO A 139 -5.70 -13.40 12.28
C PRO A 139 -5.36 -13.44 10.78
N HIS A 140 -6.34 -13.86 9.97
CA HIS A 140 -6.23 -13.85 8.52
C HIS A 140 -6.04 -12.40 8.01
N PRO A 141 -5.23 -12.16 6.96
CA PRO A 141 -5.05 -10.81 6.42
C PRO A 141 -6.36 -10.16 5.99
N ALA A 142 -6.43 -8.84 6.14
CA ALA A 142 -7.55 -8.03 5.68
C ALA A 142 -7.75 -8.13 4.16
N ASN A 143 -9.02 -8.27 3.75
CA ASN A 143 -9.46 -8.18 2.36
C ASN A 143 -9.78 -6.71 2.02
N PHE A 144 -9.06 -6.15 1.07
CA PHE A 144 -9.20 -4.77 0.59
C PHE A 144 -10.03 -4.66 -0.70
N ALA A 145 -10.36 -5.79 -1.33
CA ALA A 145 -11.21 -5.81 -2.52
C ALA A 145 -12.69 -5.82 -2.16
N LYS A 146 -13.07 -6.47 -1.03
CA LYS A 146 -14.46 -6.72 -0.63
C LYS A 146 -14.59 -6.80 0.90
N GLY A 147 -15.79 -6.48 1.39
CA GLY A 147 -16.19 -6.64 2.79
C GLY A 147 -16.36 -5.32 3.54
N ASP A 148 -16.88 -5.37 4.75
CA ASP A 148 -17.28 -4.18 5.51
C ASP A 148 -16.07 -3.39 6.04
N LEU A 149 -14.94 -4.06 6.29
CA LEU A 149 -13.72 -3.44 6.80
C LEU A 149 -13.21 -2.29 5.92
N ILE A 150 -13.19 -2.49 4.60
CA ILE A 150 -12.65 -1.47 3.67
C ILE A 150 -13.55 -0.23 3.63
N GLU A 151 -14.86 -0.36 3.94
CA GLU A 151 -15.81 0.75 3.89
C GLU A 151 -15.56 1.76 5.01
N GLY A 152 -15.18 1.28 6.19
CA GLY A 152 -14.79 2.10 7.35
C GLY A 152 -13.32 2.52 7.36
N LEU A 153 -12.52 2.11 6.38
CA LEU A 153 -11.07 2.35 6.37
C LEU A 153 -10.73 3.73 5.78
N SER A 154 -9.89 4.50 6.49
CA SER A 154 -9.31 5.75 5.99
C SER A 154 -7.86 5.56 5.56
N ALA A 155 -7.36 6.40 4.65
CA ALA A 155 -5.96 6.30 4.20
C ALA A 155 -5.00 6.56 5.37
N PHE A 156 -5.36 7.44 6.31
CA PHE A 156 -4.58 7.68 7.52
C PHE A 156 -4.47 6.43 8.40
N LYS A 157 -5.55 5.65 8.53
CA LYS A 157 -5.52 4.36 9.26
C LYS A 157 -4.61 3.35 8.54
N VAL A 158 -4.66 3.26 7.21
CA VAL A 158 -3.72 2.41 6.44
C VAL A 158 -2.28 2.87 6.61
N TYR A 159 -2.02 4.16 6.46
CA TYR A 159 -0.69 4.76 6.60
C TYR A 159 -0.09 4.50 7.99
N ASN A 160 -0.88 4.60 9.06
CA ASN A 160 -0.42 4.27 10.41
C ASN A 160 -0.18 2.77 10.57
N THR A 161 -1.03 1.92 10.00
CA THR A 161 -0.85 0.47 10.00
C THR A 161 0.46 0.08 9.31
N VAL A 162 0.77 0.68 8.16
CA VAL A 162 2.06 0.49 7.48
C VAL A 162 3.23 1.03 8.32
N SER A 163 3.01 2.12 9.06
CA SER A 163 4.05 2.75 9.89
C SER A 163 4.39 1.96 11.15
N PHE A 164 3.39 1.36 11.80
CA PHE A 164 3.52 0.80 13.14
C PHE A 164 3.33 -0.72 13.20
N GLY A 165 2.76 -1.33 12.15
CA GLY A 165 2.29 -2.71 12.18
C GLY A 165 1.11 -2.89 13.14
N ILE A 166 0.68 -4.13 13.31
CA ILE A 166 -0.33 -4.52 14.30
C ILE A 166 0.27 -5.57 15.21
N SER A 167 0.51 -5.19 16.47
CA SER A 167 1.09 -6.07 17.50
C SER A 167 0.27 -7.36 17.63
N GLY A 168 0.95 -8.51 17.76
CA GLY A 168 0.28 -9.81 17.94
C GLY A 168 -0.25 -10.43 16.65
N THR A 169 -0.09 -9.77 15.49
CA THR A 169 -0.53 -10.29 14.18
C THR A 169 0.64 -10.50 13.24
N GLY A 170 0.36 -11.05 12.05
CA GLY A 170 1.32 -11.14 10.94
C GLY A 170 1.65 -9.81 10.23
N MET A 171 1.09 -8.67 10.65
CA MET A 171 1.28 -7.37 9.98
C MET A 171 2.46 -6.58 10.59
N PRO A 172 3.65 -6.56 9.95
CA PRO A 172 4.81 -5.84 10.47
C PRO A 172 4.74 -4.34 10.20
N SER A 173 5.65 -3.58 10.83
CA SER A 173 5.93 -2.20 10.43
C SER A 173 6.88 -2.15 9.23
N PHE A 174 6.78 -1.08 8.43
CA PHE A 174 7.64 -0.84 7.26
C PHE A 174 8.51 0.41 7.45
N PRO A 175 9.54 0.37 8.33
CA PRO A 175 10.36 1.54 8.66
C PRO A 175 11.26 2.00 7.51
N ASN A 176 11.50 1.14 6.51
CA ASN A 176 12.34 1.44 5.35
C ASN A 176 11.62 2.22 4.25
N LEU A 177 10.30 2.37 4.33
CA LEU A 177 9.51 3.19 3.41
C LEU A 177 9.52 4.65 3.87
N SER A 178 9.65 5.59 2.93
CA SER A 178 9.48 7.01 3.22
C SER A 178 8.02 7.33 3.56
N GLU A 179 7.78 8.48 4.20
CA GLU A 179 6.42 8.90 4.55
C GLU A 179 5.53 9.07 3.31
N GLU A 180 6.08 9.61 2.22
CA GLU A 180 5.42 9.73 0.93
C GLU A 180 5.02 8.34 0.38
N GLN A 181 5.93 7.38 0.43
CA GLN A 181 5.68 6.00 -0.04
C GLN A 181 4.58 5.30 0.77
N LYS A 182 4.53 5.53 2.09
CA LYS A 182 3.46 4.97 2.92
C LYS A 182 2.10 5.60 2.58
N TRP A 183 2.08 6.89 2.26
CA TRP A 183 0.87 7.56 1.79
C TRP A 183 0.43 7.07 0.41
N ASP A 184 1.37 6.82 -0.50
CA ASP A 184 1.08 6.21 -1.80
C ASP A 184 0.42 4.84 -1.63
N ILE A 185 0.97 3.97 -0.77
CA ILE A 185 0.36 2.67 -0.42
C ILE A 185 -1.03 2.87 0.16
N ALA A 186 -1.18 3.80 1.11
CA ALA A 186 -2.45 4.01 1.80
C ALA A 186 -3.59 4.41 0.86
N PHE A 187 -3.31 5.32 -0.07
CA PHE A 187 -4.29 5.72 -1.08
C PHE A 187 -4.55 4.61 -2.09
N TYR A 188 -3.51 3.86 -2.47
CA TYR A 188 -3.68 2.70 -3.35
C TYR A 188 -4.56 1.62 -2.73
N VAL A 189 -4.37 1.27 -1.46
CA VAL A 189 -5.18 0.24 -0.78
C VAL A 189 -6.67 0.56 -0.88
N LEU A 190 -7.05 1.84 -0.70
CA LEU A 190 -8.45 2.26 -0.86
C LEU A 190 -8.93 2.36 -2.31
N SER A 191 -8.03 2.35 -3.29
CA SER A 191 -8.40 2.31 -4.71
C SER A 191 -8.59 0.89 -5.25
N ILE A 192 -8.04 -0.14 -4.58
CA ILE A 192 -8.03 -1.53 -5.07
C ILE A 192 -9.43 -2.00 -5.47
N ARG A 193 -10.43 -1.81 -4.60
CA ARG A 193 -11.82 -2.25 -4.81
C ARG A 193 -12.51 -1.62 -6.03
N TYR A 194 -11.91 -0.58 -6.61
CA TYR A 194 -12.47 0.23 -7.69
C TYR A 194 -11.62 0.18 -8.97
N GLU A 195 -10.55 -0.62 -9.02
CA GLU A 195 -9.64 -0.66 -10.19
C GLU A 195 -10.33 -1.08 -11.48
N ASP A 196 -11.28 -2.02 -11.42
CA ASP A 196 -12.06 -2.47 -12.57
C ASP A 196 -13.08 -1.41 -13.05
N ASP A 197 -13.51 -0.50 -12.16
CA ASP A 197 -14.47 0.57 -12.45
C ASP A 197 -13.80 1.83 -13.06
N SER A 198 -12.47 1.88 -13.05
CA SER A 198 -11.67 3.05 -13.43
C SER A 198 -11.83 3.47 -14.89
N GLN A 199 -12.18 2.55 -15.79
CA GLN A 199 -12.42 2.86 -17.20
C GLN A 199 -13.76 3.55 -17.47
N TYR A 200 -14.73 3.48 -16.55
CA TYR A 200 -16.11 3.93 -16.79
C TYR A 200 -16.46 5.30 -16.16
N LEU A 201 -15.66 5.82 -15.23
CA LEU A 201 -16.07 6.93 -14.35
C LEU A 201 -15.40 8.28 -14.62
N ALA A 202 -14.37 8.32 -15.46
CA ALA A 202 -13.49 9.49 -15.66
C ALA A 202 -14.18 10.73 -16.29
N SER A 203 -15.41 10.61 -16.80
CA SER A 203 -15.99 11.64 -17.69
C SER A 203 -17.43 12.09 -17.41
N THR A 204 -18.12 11.57 -16.38
CA THR A 204 -19.58 11.83 -16.23
C THR A 204 -20.07 12.20 -14.83
N VAL A 205 -19.20 12.26 -13.81
CA VAL A 205 -19.62 12.46 -12.42
C VAL A 205 -19.17 13.81 -11.88
N ASP A 206 -20.12 14.65 -11.47
CA ASP A 206 -19.86 15.93 -10.80
C ASP A 206 -19.39 15.66 -9.35
N ILE A 207 -18.07 15.63 -9.14
CA ILE A 207 -17.48 15.39 -7.82
C ILE A 207 -17.51 16.69 -7.02
N PRO A 208 -18.11 16.68 -5.80
CA PRO A 208 -18.09 17.85 -4.94
C PRO A 208 -16.67 18.35 -4.64
N GLN A 209 -16.47 19.67 -4.68
CA GLN A 209 -15.16 20.30 -4.55
C GLN A 209 -14.43 19.94 -3.25
N ASP A 210 -15.15 19.74 -2.15
CA ASP A 210 -14.57 19.33 -0.87
C ASP A 210 -13.96 17.92 -0.89
N LEU A 211 -14.42 17.05 -1.81
CA LEU A 211 -13.89 15.70 -2.01
C LEU A 211 -12.73 15.66 -3.02
N ASN A 212 -12.44 16.77 -3.72
CA ASN A 212 -11.27 16.91 -4.62
C ASN A 212 -9.98 17.29 -3.87
N ASN A 213 -9.84 16.92 -2.60
CA ASN A 213 -8.71 17.30 -1.75
C ASN A 213 -8.11 16.10 -1.01
N HIS A 214 -6.83 15.80 -1.27
CA HIS A 214 -6.14 14.65 -0.68
C HIS A 214 -6.06 14.73 0.83
N LYS A 215 -6.03 15.95 1.38
CA LYS A 215 -6.01 16.13 2.83
C LYS A 215 -7.32 15.71 3.48
N VAL A 216 -8.43 15.96 2.79
CA VAL A 216 -9.75 15.48 3.21
C VAL A 216 -9.82 13.97 3.04
N LEU A 217 -9.52 13.46 1.84
CA LEU A 217 -9.57 12.02 1.53
C LEU A 217 -8.65 11.16 2.39
N ALA A 218 -7.55 11.73 2.90
CA ALA A 218 -6.64 11.04 3.80
C ALA A 218 -7.31 10.63 5.11
N THR A 219 -8.30 11.41 5.57
CA THR A 219 -8.85 11.29 6.93
C THR A 219 -10.28 10.76 6.98
N ILE A 220 -10.88 10.44 5.83
CA ILE A 220 -12.27 9.98 5.74
C ILE A 220 -12.37 8.62 5.05
N SER A 221 -13.28 7.80 5.55
CA SER A 221 -13.64 6.49 5.02
C SER A 221 -14.65 6.59 3.87
N ASP A 222 -14.98 5.47 3.22
CA ASP A 222 -16.03 5.44 2.20
C ASP A 222 -17.41 5.67 2.84
N ASP A 223 -17.63 5.18 4.06
CA ASP A 223 -18.84 5.45 4.85
C ASP A 223 -19.01 6.94 5.19
N ASP A 224 -17.92 7.62 5.53
CA ASP A 224 -17.94 9.07 5.74
C ASP A 224 -18.34 9.82 4.46
N ILE A 225 -17.80 9.41 3.32
CA ILE A 225 -18.14 10.01 2.02
C ILE A 225 -19.62 9.75 1.71
N ARG A 226 -20.09 8.51 1.88
CA ARG A 226 -21.49 8.12 1.68
C ARG A 226 -22.44 8.93 2.56
N GLY A 227 -22.11 9.11 3.85
CA GLY A 227 -22.88 9.94 4.77
C GLY A 227 -22.97 11.41 4.32
N ARG A 228 -21.84 11.99 3.88
CA ARG A 228 -21.78 13.38 3.35
C ARG A 228 -22.57 13.57 2.06
N LEU A 229 -22.59 12.56 1.18
CA LEU A 229 -23.28 12.65 -0.11
C LEU A 229 -24.78 12.36 0.02
N SER A 230 -25.18 11.49 0.96
CA SER A 230 -26.59 11.18 1.24
C SER A 230 -27.37 12.43 1.64
N SER A 231 -26.73 13.40 2.31
CA SER A 231 -27.36 14.68 2.65
C SER A 231 -27.48 15.67 1.46
N ARG A 232 -26.95 15.31 0.28
CA ARG A 232 -26.84 16.20 -0.90
C ARG A 232 -27.69 15.76 -2.09
N SER A 233 -28.73 14.94 -1.86
CA SER A 233 -29.68 14.45 -2.88
C SER A 233 -29.08 13.56 -3.98
N TYR A 234 -27.89 13.00 -3.78
CA TYR A 234 -27.35 11.97 -4.67
C TYR A 234 -28.05 10.64 -4.45
N ASN A 235 -28.34 9.91 -5.53
CA ASN A 235 -28.79 8.53 -5.41
C ASN A 235 -27.60 7.58 -5.17
N GLU A 236 -27.91 6.34 -4.77
CA GLU A 236 -26.91 5.34 -4.37
C GLU A 236 -25.87 5.04 -5.46
N ASN A 237 -26.28 4.94 -6.72
CA ASN A 237 -25.37 4.74 -7.85
C ASN A 237 -24.45 5.94 -8.06
N GLN A 238 -24.97 7.17 -7.95
CA GLN A 238 -24.15 8.38 -8.02
C GLN A 238 -23.13 8.43 -6.88
N ILE A 239 -23.54 8.07 -5.67
CA ILE A 239 -22.65 8.01 -4.50
C ILE A 239 -21.51 7.03 -4.74
N ASN A 240 -21.83 5.80 -5.16
CA ASN A 240 -20.83 4.78 -5.43
C ASN A 240 -19.86 5.21 -6.54
N ASN A 241 -20.38 5.83 -7.61
CA ASN A 241 -19.57 6.38 -8.70
C ASN A 241 -18.67 7.53 -8.24
N ILE A 242 -19.14 8.42 -7.36
CA ILE A 242 -18.32 9.49 -6.77
C ILE A 242 -17.22 8.88 -5.91
N ILE A 243 -17.53 7.92 -5.04
CA ILE A 243 -16.54 7.25 -4.18
C ILE A 243 -15.46 6.58 -5.04
N ALA A 244 -15.87 5.75 -5.99
CA ALA A 244 -14.95 5.10 -6.93
C ALA A 244 -14.10 6.14 -7.69
N GLY A 245 -14.70 7.25 -8.12
CA GLY A 245 -14.03 8.39 -8.74
C GLY A 245 -12.95 9.00 -7.84
N VAL A 246 -13.28 9.41 -6.61
CA VAL A 246 -12.30 10.06 -5.72
C VAL A 246 -11.22 9.11 -5.19
N ARG A 247 -11.48 7.80 -5.17
CA ARG A 247 -10.52 6.78 -4.76
C ARG A 247 -9.58 6.37 -5.88
N THR A 248 -10.05 6.31 -7.13
CA THR A 248 -9.22 5.90 -8.29
C THR A 248 -8.62 7.05 -9.06
N HIS A 249 -9.33 8.18 -9.15
CA HIS A 249 -8.89 9.37 -9.87
C HIS A 249 -8.29 10.36 -8.89
N SER A 250 -6.97 10.43 -8.91
CA SER A 250 -6.25 11.56 -8.35
C SER A 250 -6.53 12.81 -9.20
N HIS A 251 -7.64 13.51 -8.99
CA HIS A 251 -7.71 14.96 -9.27
C HIS A 251 -6.66 15.76 -8.45
N LEU A 252 -5.87 15.05 -7.66
CA LEU A 252 -4.81 15.48 -6.78
C LEU A 252 -3.46 15.58 -7.49
N SER A 253 -3.26 14.95 -8.66
CA SER A 253 -2.01 15.05 -9.42
C SER A 253 -1.90 16.39 -10.17
N LYS A 254 -1.85 17.50 -9.44
CA LYS A 254 -1.04 18.64 -9.85
C LYS A 254 0.30 18.49 -9.14
N ASP A 255 1.38 18.39 -9.91
CA ASP A 255 2.78 18.53 -9.50
C ASP A 255 3.56 17.28 -9.04
N ILE A 256 3.55 16.21 -9.85
CA ILE A 256 4.75 15.38 -10.03
C ILE A 256 4.98 15.22 -11.53
N ASN A 257 6.15 15.63 -12.03
CA ASN A 257 6.57 15.59 -13.43
C ASN A 257 5.98 14.41 -14.23
N SER A 258 5.10 14.73 -15.19
CA SER A 258 4.42 13.80 -16.11
C SER A 258 5.35 13.06 -17.09
N ASP A 259 6.67 13.24 -16.96
CA ASP A 259 7.65 12.64 -17.88
C ASP A 259 7.94 11.16 -17.59
N ASN A 260 7.65 10.66 -16.38
CA ASN A 260 7.90 9.26 -15.99
C ASN A 260 6.66 8.37 -15.98
N GLU A 261 5.48 8.96 -16.06
CA GLU A 261 4.21 8.24 -16.00
C GLU A 261 4.11 7.10 -17.05
N PRO A 262 4.57 7.31 -18.30
CA PRO A 262 4.51 6.23 -19.28
C PRO A 262 5.56 5.14 -19.01
N LEU A 263 6.74 5.47 -18.47
CA LEU A 263 7.75 4.47 -18.06
C LEU A 263 7.25 3.58 -16.92
N ILE A 264 6.57 4.16 -15.93
CA ILE A 264 6.00 3.41 -14.80
C ILE A 264 4.91 2.45 -15.30
N LEU A 265 4.01 2.94 -16.16
CA LEU A 265 2.98 2.12 -16.79
C LEU A 265 3.58 0.96 -17.59
N THR A 266 4.65 1.24 -18.35
CA THR A 266 5.41 0.25 -19.11
C THR A 266 5.88 -0.91 -18.23
N VAL A 267 6.55 -0.61 -17.12
CA VAL A 267 7.11 -1.63 -16.22
C VAL A 267 6.01 -2.45 -15.53
N SER A 268 4.89 -1.82 -15.15
CA SER A 268 3.74 -2.52 -14.56
C SER A 268 3.14 -3.53 -15.54
N LEU A 269 2.83 -3.10 -16.76
CA LEU A 269 2.23 -3.95 -17.78
C LEU A 269 3.15 -5.09 -18.21
N LEU A 270 4.47 -4.87 -18.23
CA LEU A 270 5.45 -5.95 -18.43
C LEU A 270 5.47 -6.97 -17.28
N LYS A 271 5.31 -6.52 -16.02
CA LYS A 271 5.22 -7.42 -14.86
C LYS A 271 3.94 -8.26 -14.91
N GLU A 272 2.82 -7.68 -15.31
CA GLU A 272 1.57 -8.40 -15.55
C GLU A 272 1.73 -9.41 -16.69
N SER A 273 2.35 -8.98 -17.81
CA SER A 273 2.63 -9.83 -18.96
C SER A 273 3.44 -11.08 -18.58
N ILE A 274 4.55 -10.95 -17.84
CA ILE A 274 5.37 -12.11 -17.47
C ILE A 274 4.64 -13.04 -16.48
N SER A 275 3.84 -12.48 -15.56
CA SER A 275 3.03 -13.26 -14.60
C SER A 275 1.94 -14.08 -15.32
N LEU A 276 1.28 -13.50 -16.33
CA LEU A 276 0.32 -14.22 -17.17
C LEU A 276 0.99 -15.33 -17.97
N TYR A 277 2.19 -15.07 -18.50
CA TYR A 277 2.96 -16.07 -19.22
C TYR A 277 3.39 -17.25 -18.33
N GLU A 278 3.80 -16.96 -17.08
CA GLU A 278 4.10 -17.98 -16.06
C GLU A 278 2.88 -18.88 -15.76
N LYS A 279 1.68 -18.30 -15.77
CA LYS A 279 0.40 -19.01 -15.55
C LYS A 279 -0.10 -19.76 -16.81
N GLY A 280 0.60 -19.64 -17.93
CA GLY A 280 0.24 -20.29 -19.20
C GLY A 280 -0.73 -19.50 -20.08
N ASP A 281 -1.16 -18.31 -19.66
CA ASP A 281 -2.05 -17.44 -20.44
C ASP A 281 -1.26 -16.59 -21.44
N LYS A 282 -0.91 -17.23 -22.56
CA LYS A 282 -0.04 -16.62 -23.59
C LYS A 282 -0.71 -15.46 -24.32
N GLU A 283 -2.01 -15.54 -24.58
CA GLU A 283 -2.73 -14.52 -25.33
C GLU A 283 -2.82 -13.21 -24.52
N LEU A 284 -3.20 -13.30 -23.25
CA LEU A 284 -3.29 -12.13 -22.39
C LEU A 284 -1.89 -11.58 -22.06
N ALA A 285 -0.90 -12.45 -21.86
CA ALA A 285 0.49 -12.04 -21.69
C ALA A 285 1.00 -11.22 -22.88
N TYR A 286 0.69 -11.67 -24.11
CA TYR A 286 1.05 -10.98 -25.34
C TYR A 286 0.33 -9.63 -25.48
N SER A 287 -0.95 -9.58 -25.14
CA SER A 287 -1.73 -8.33 -25.12
C SER A 287 -1.11 -7.32 -24.17
N LYS A 288 -0.82 -7.71 -22.92
CA LYS A 288 -0.18 -6.82 -21.93
C LYS A 288 1.20 -6.33 -22.36
N ALA A 289 1.95 -7.15 -23.11
CA ALA A 289 3.22 -6.71 -23.69
C ALA A 289 3.06 -5.68 -24.82
N ILE A 290 1.94 -5.69 -25.55
CA ILE A 290 1.57 -4.65 -26.52
C ILE A 290 1.18 -3.37 -25.79
N ASP A 291 0.32 -3.46 -24.78
CA ASP A 291 -0.14 -2.32 -23.98
C ASP A 291 1.06 -1.61 -23.33
N ALA A 292 2.01 -2.39 -22.78
CA ALA A 292 3.25 -1.85 -22.20
C ALA A 292 4.03 -0.97 -23.18
N TYR A 293 4.05 -1.35 -24.45
CA TYR A 293 4.72 -0.58 -25.49
C TYR A 293 3.89 0.64 -25.92
N LEU A 294 2.62 0.46 -26.28
CA LEU A 294 1.79 1.54 -26.86
C LEU A 294 1.33 2.58 -25.84
N ASP A 295 0.92 2.14 -24.67
CA ASP A 295 0.38 3.03 -23.64
C ASP A 295 1.49 3.59 -22.76
N GLY A 296 2.61 2.88 -22.67
CA GLY A 296 3.79 3.25 -21.91
C GLY A 296 4.92 3.80 -22.78
N PHE A 297 5.77 2.90 -23.30
CA PHE A 297 7.08 3.26 -23.84
C PHE A 297 7.00 4.20 -25.07
N GLU A 298 6.00 4.06 -25.93
CA GLU A 298 5.79 4.91 -27.11
C GLU A 298 5.69 6.40 -26.73
N LYS A 299 5.06 6.72 -25.59
CA LYS A 299 4.85 8.10 -25.15
C LYS A 299 6.14 8.82 -24.74
N ILE A 300 7.20 8.08 -24.46
CA ILE A 300 8.52 8.63 -24.08
C ILE A 300 9.60 8.36 -25.12
N GLU A 301 9.33 7.56 -26.16
CA GLU A 301 10.30 7.15 -27.18
C GLU A 301 11.02 8.35 -27.80
N ASN A 302 10.27 9.35 -28.27
CA ASN A 302 10.83 10.56 -28.88
C ASN A 302 11.69 11.37 -27.88
N LYS A 303 11.22 11.51 -26.64
CA LYS A 303 11.95 12.24 -25.59
C LYS A 303 13.25 11.52 -25.23
N LEU A 304 13.21 10.20 -25.16
CA LEU A 304 14.37 9.37 -24.88
C LEU A 304 15.34 9.37 -26.07
N ALA A 305 14.85 9.30 -27.30
CA ALA A 305 15.68 9.29 -28.51
C ALA A 305 16.50 10.58 -28.67
N ILE A 306 15.95 11.72 -28.24
CA ILE A 306 16.67 13.00 -28.20
C ILE A 306 17.86 12.94 -27.23
N LYS A 307 17.73 12.22 -26.10
CA LYS A 307 18.79 12.09 -25.09
C LYS A 307 19.77 10.95 -25.38
N ASP A 308 19.25 9.78 -25.75
CA ASP A 308 20.01 8.57 -26.10
C ASP A 308 19.22 7.69 -27.10
N ASN A 309 19.46 7.93 -28.38
CA ASN A 309 18.88 7.17 -29.48
C ASN A 309 19.34 5.70 -29.49
N LYS A 310 20.53 5.38 -28.97
CA LYS A 310 21.03 4.00 -28.95
C LYS A 310 20.27 3.18 -27.90
N LEU A 311 20.08 3.75 -26.71
CA LEU A 311 19.28 3.12 -25.66
C LEU A 311 17.82 2.93 -26.11
N THR A 312 17.22 3.94 -26.73
CA THR A 312 15.84 3.88 -27.24
C THR A 312 15.65 2.68 -28.16
N ARG A 313 16.50 2.54 -29.19
CA ARG A 313 16.47 1.41 -30.13
C ARG A 313 16.70 0.05 -29.46
N ASN A 314 17.57 0.00 -28.45
CA ASN A 314 17.79 -1.25 -27.71
C ASN A 314 16.53 -1.71 -26.97
N ILE A 315 15.80 -0.77 -26.35
CA ILE A 315 14.55 -1.06 -25.66
C ILE A 315 13.47 -1.49 -26.66
N GLU A 316 13.31 -0.78 -27.79
CA GLU A 316 12.39 -1.16 -28.88
C GLU A 316 12.65 -2.58 -29.38
N ASN A 317 13.91 -2.90 -29.68
CA ASN A 317 14.29 -4.23 -30.14
C ASN A 317 13.96 -5.30 -29.09
N LYS A 318 14.17 -5.02 -27.81
CA LYS A 318 13.83 -5.93 -26.71
C LYS A 318 12.33 -6.10 -26.53
N PHE A 319 11.52 -5.06 -26.76
CA PHE A 319 10.06 -5.20 -26.84
C PHE A 319 9.63 -6.12 -27.98
N GLY A 320 10.28 -6.01 -29.15
CA GLY A 320 10.04 -6.90 -30.28
C GLY A 320 10.38 -8.35 -29.95
N GLU A 321 11.57 -8.57 -29.38
CA GLU A 321 12.05 -9.89 -28.97
C GLU A 321 11.13 -10.52 -27.90
N TYR A 322 10.81 -9.78 -26.84
CA TYR A 322 9.95 -10.23 -25.75
C TYR A 322 8.58 -10.69 -26.26
N ARG A 323 7.93 -9.86 -27.09
CA ARG A 323 6.64 -10.21 -27.72
C ARG A 323 6.75 -11.40 -28.65
N GLY A 324 7.83 -11.49 -29.42
CA GLY A 324 8.10 -12.62 -30.32
C GLY A 324 8.25 -13.94 -29.56
N GLN A 325 8.95 -13.93 -28.43
CA GLN A 325 9.13 -15.10 -27.57
C GLN A 325 7.83 -15.55 -26.91
N ILE A 326 7.01 -14.61 -26.40
CA ILE A 326 5.67 -14.92 -25.87
C ILE A 326 4.81 -15.58 -26.94
N LYS A 327 4.74 -14.95 -28.13
CA LYS A 327 3.92 -15.43 -29.25
C LYS A 327 4.33 -16.82 -29.74
N SER A 328 5.64 -17.08 -29.75
CA SER A 328 6.20 -18.37 -30.20
C SER A 328 6.17 -19.44 -29.10
N GLY A 329 5.82 -19.07 -27.86
CA GLY A 329 5.73 -20.01 -26.75
C GLY A 329 7.08 -20.51 -26.25
N GLU A 330 8.11 -19.66 -26.32
CA GLU A 330 9.47 -19.99 -25.87
C GLU A 330 9.55 -20.40 -24.39
N PRO A 331 10.57 -21.16 -23.97
CA PRO A 331 10.74 -21.55 -22.58
C PRO A 331 10.68 -20.35 -21.63
N LEU A 332 9.99 -20.52 -20.50
CA LEU A 332 9.77 -19.45 -19.51
C LEU A 332 11.08 -18.74 -19.11
N GLN A 333 12.17 -19.50 -18.97
CA GLN A 333 13.46 -18.93 -18.62
C GLN A 333 13.99 -17.96 -19.68
N THR A 334 13.81 -18.28 -20.96
CA THR A 334 14.17 -17.40 -22.09
C THR A 334 13.39 -16.10 -22.04
N VAL A 335 12.07 -16.20 -21.86
CA VAL A 335 11.16 -15.04 -21.76
C VAL A 335 11.51 -14.16 -20.55
N LYS A 336 11.79 -14.77 -19.40
CA LYS A 336 12.25 -14.06 -18.20
C LYS A 336 13.56 -13.32 -18.40
N THR A 337 14.52 -13.91 -19.11
CA THR A 337 15.80 -13.25 -19.40
C THR A 337 15.59 -12.00 -20.26
N THR A 338 14.77 -12.06 -21.30
CA THR A 338 14.47 -10.89 -22.14
C THR A 338 13.66 -9.84 -21.37
N TYR A 339 12.70 -10.24 -20.52
CA TYR A 339 12.01 -9.34 -19.58
C TYR A 339 12.99 -8.60 -18.65
N GLN A 340 13.97 -9.29 -18.07
CA GLN A 340 14.98 -8.67 -17.19
C GLN A 340 15.85 -7.65 -17.94
N GLN A 341 16.27 -7.97 -19.17
CA GLN A 341 17.02 -7.05 -20.02
C GLN A 341 16.20 -5.82 -20.39
N LEU A 342 14.91 -6.02 -20.70
CA LEU A 342 13.97 -4.95 -21.02
C LEU A 342 13.76 -4.01 -19.81
N ASN A 343 13.54 -4.56 -18.63
CA ASN A 343 13.47 -3.80 -17.38
C ASN A 343 14.77 -3.03 -17.10
N SER A 344 15.94 -3.62 -17.36
CA SER A 344 17.22 -2.91 -17.21
C SER A 344 17.29 -1.69 -18.12
N GLY A 345 16.92 -1.82 -19.39
CA GLY A 345 16.90 -0.70 -20.33
C GLY A 345 15.90 0.40 -19.93
N LEU A 346 14.71 0.02 -19.46
CA LEU A 346 13.71 0.97 -18.95
C LEU A 346 14.19 1.72 -17.70
N ASN A 347 14.97 1.06 -16.85
CA ASN A 347 15.61 1.72 -15.71
C ASN A 347 16.62 2.77 -16.17
N ASP A 348 17.48 2.43 -17.14
CA ASP A 348 18.45 3.38 -17.72
C ASP A 348 17.73 4.58 -18.36
N ALA A 349 16.61 4.34 -19.05
CA ALA A 349 15.79 5.38 -19.64
C ALA A 349 15.21 6.34 -18.59
N SER A 350 14.75 5.81 -17.45
CA SER A 350 14.26 6.61 -16.33
C SER A 350 15.35 7.53 -15.76
N VAL A 351 16.59 7.06 -15.63
CA VAL A 351 17.72 7.88 -15.18
C VAL A 351 17.95 9.07 -16.12
N LEU A 352 17.98 8.80 -17.43
CA LEU A 352 18.29 9.81 -18.44
C LEU A 352 17.19 10.86 -18.55
N LEU A 353 15.92 10.48 -18.44
CA LEU A 353 14.81 11.41 -18.60
C LEU A 353 14.66 12.37 -17.40
N THR A 354 15.06 11.95 -16.19
CA THR A 354 14.73 12.65 -14.94
C THR A 354 15.79 13.62 -14.41
N ASN A 355 17.00 13.69 -15.00
CA ASN A 355 18.12 14.52 -14.50
C ASN A 355 18.36 14.37 -12.97
N THR A 356 18.00 13.24 -12.38
CA THR A 356 18.23 12.88 -10.98
C THR A 356 18.89 11.51 -10.92
N LYS A 357 19.40 11.15 -9.74
CA LYS A 357 20.25 9.95 -9.55
C LYS A 357 19.57 8.68 -10.11
N PRO A 358 20.36 7.71 -10.61
CA PRO A 358 19.83 6.46 -11.12
C PRO A 358 18.82 5.79 -10.19
N LEU A 359 17.77 5.21 -10.76
CA LEU A 359 16.93 4.17 -10.15
C LEU A 359 17.79 3.06 -9.49
N GLY A 360 19.04 2.95 -9.94
CA GLY A 360 20.12 2.08 -9.51
C GLY A 360 20.52 2.09 -8.03
N LYS A 361 20.28 3.12 -7.20
CA LYS A 361 20.64 2.97 -5.76
C LYS A 361 19.76 1.97 -5.01
N PHE A 362 18.53 1.77 -5.48
CA PHE A 362 17.60 0.74 -4.98
C PHE A 362 17.95 -0.64 -5.55
N LEU A 363 18.37 -0.72 -6.82
CA LEU A 363 18.79 -1.97 -7.46
C LEU A 363 20.18 -2.46 -7.02
N SER A 364 21.12 -1.58 -6.65
CA SER A 364 22.40 -2.01 -6.06
C SER A 364 22.22 -2.70 -4.72
N PHE A 365 21.20 -2.31 -3.94
CA PHE A 365 20.82 -2.99 -2.70
C PHE A 365 20.23 -4.38 -3.01
N VAL A 366 19.32 -4.49 -3.98
CA VAL A 366 18.71 -5.78 -4.38
C VAL A 366 19.74 -6.72 -5.02
N GLN A 367 20.68 -6.21 -5.82
CA GLN A 367 21.77 -7.02 -6.39
C GLN A 367 22.74 -7.49 -5.31
N SER A 368 23.13 -6.62 -4.37
CA SER A 368 23.99 -7.03 -3.25
C SER A 368 23.28 -8.04 -2.35
N PHE A 369 21.99 -7.84 -2.10
CA PHE A 369 21.16 -8.77 -1.32
C PHE A 369 20.99 -10.12 -2.04
N ALA A 370 20.73 -10.13 -3.34
CA ALA A 370 20.61 -11.36 -4.13
C ALA A 370 21.93 -12.15 -4.21
N ILE A 371 23.08 -11.47 -4.26
CA ILE A 371 24.40 -12.11 -4.17
C ILE A 371 24.60 -12.74 -2.79
N ILE A 372 24.29 -12.01 -1.70
CA ILE A 372 24.42 -12.52 -0.33
C ILE A 372 23.47 -13.71 -0.09
N VAL A 373 22.23 -13.66 -0.59
CA VAL A 373 21.26 -14.76 -0.47
C VAL A 373 21.70 -15.97 -1.30
N ARG A 374 22.26 -15.76 -2.50
CA ARG A 374 22.78 -16.84 -3.34
C ARG A 374 24.01 -17.51 -2.72
N GLU A 375 24.99 -16.73 -2.26
CA GLU A 375 26.19 -17.28 -1.61
C GLU A 375 25.84 -17.94 -0.26
N GLY A 376 24.88 -17.37 0.48
CA GLY A 376 24.36 -17.97 1.71
C GLY A 376 23.69 -19.33 1.47
N LEU A 377 22.91 -19.47 0.40
CA LEU A 377 22.28 -20.74 0.03
C LEU A 377 23.30 -21.79 -0.42
N GLU A 378 24.29 -21.39 -1.23
CA GLU A 378 25.38 -22.27 -1.69
C GLU A 378 26.22 -22.79 -0.51
N ALA A 379 26.52 -21.93 0.47
CA ALA A 379 27.23 -22.33 1.69
C ALA A 379 26.44 -23.35 2.53
N VAL A 380 25.12 -23.16 2.67
CA VAL A 380 24.26 -24.10 3.40
C VAL A 380 24.18 -25.46 2.70
N LEU A 381 24.10 -25.49 1.37
CA LEU A 381 24.08 -26.72 0.59
C LEU A 381 25.41 -27.48 0.66
N ILE A 382 26.54 -26.78 0.66
CA ILE A 382 27.87 -27.40 0.84
C ILE A 382 27.99 -28.01 2.24
N VAL A 383 27.57 -27.30 3.29
CA VAL A 383 27.58 -27.82 4.66
C VAL A 383 26.67 -29.03 4.79
N ALA A 384 25.47 -28.98 4.21
CA ALA A 384 24.55 -30.13 4.18
C ALA A 384 25.16 -31.35 3.46
N ALA A 385 25.85 -31.12 2.33
CA ALA A 385 26.54 -32.18 1.60
C ALA A 385 27.72 -32.78 2.38
N ILE A 386 28.51 -31.96 3.08
CA ILE A 386 29.60 -32.43 3.95
C ILE A 386 29.04 -33.26 5.11
N ILE A 387 27.98 -32.79 5.76
CA ILE A 387 27.31 -33.51 6.85
C ILE A 387 26.78 -34.86 6.34
N ALA A 388 26.09 -34.87 5.20
CA ALA A 388 25.57 -36.10 4.59
C ALA A 388 26.69 -37.09 4.19
N PHE A 389 27.83 -36.59 3.73
CA PHE A 389 28.99 -37.43 3.42
C PHE A 389 29.63 -38.02 4.69
N LEU A 390 29.78 -37.23 5.75
CA LEU A 390 30.33 -37.67 7.03
C LEU A 390 29.42 -38.70 7.73
N THR A 391 28.10 -38.55 7.63
CA THR A 391 27.16 -39.53 8.19
C THR A 391 27.16 -40.85 7.40
N THR A 392 27.41 -40.81 6.09
CA THR A 392 27.45 -41.99 5.23
C THR A 392 28.77 -42.76 5.31
N THR A 393 29.89 -42.07 5.61
CA THR A 393 31.24 -42.69 5.68
C THR A 393 31.68 -43.06 7.09
N GLY A 394 30.96 -42.61 8.12
CA GLY A 394 31.23 -42.92 9.53
C GLY A 394 30.49 -44.15 10.09
N SER A 395 29.97 -45.04 9.24
CA SER A 395 29.31 -46.31 9.63
C SER A 395 30.18 -47.52 9.30
#